data_AF-A0A9E2YG65-F1
#
_entry.id   AF-A0A9E2YG65-F1
#
_cell.length_a   1.000
_cell.length_b   1.000
_cell.length_c   1.000
_cell.angle_alpha   90.00
_cell.angle_beta   90.00
_cell.angle_gamma   90.00
#
_symmetry.space_group_name_H-M   'P 1'
#
loop_
_entity.id
_entity.type
_entity.pdbx_description
1 polymer ?
#
loop_
_entity_poly.entity_id
_entity_poly.type
_entity_poly.pdbx_seq_one_letter_code
_entity_poly.pdbx_strand_id
1 'polypeptide(L)'
;MTTQSTTIPAGLRVADATVDLLVVGSGTGLAAALAAHELGLSVLVVEKSSYVGGSTARSGGALWLPASPVLRDAGAHDTAQSAATYLDSVVAGSAPQQRSTEFLTHLPATVDMLRRTTPLRLFWARDYSDYHPEEPGGSA
;
A
#
# COMPACT_ATOMS: atom_id res chain seq x y z
N MET A 1 -38.24 -3.65 16.48
CA MET A 1 -36.80 -3.69 16.12
C MET A 1 -36.09 -2.65 16.95
N THR A 2 -35.41 -3.06 18.01
CA THR A 2 -34.65 -2.18 18.91
C THR A 2 -33.35 -1.77 18.21
N THR A 3 -33.19 -0.48 17.94
CA THR A 3 -31.93 0.10 17.48
C THR A 3 -30.88 -0.07 18.57
N GLN A 4 -29.99 -1.07 18.42
CA GLN A 4 -28.79 -1.15 19.24
C GLN A 4 -27.96 0.11 18.98
N SER A 5 -27.73 0.89 20.03
CA SER A 5 -26.79 2.00 19.99
C SER A 5 -25.41 1.46 19.62
N THR A 6 -24.86 1.93 18.50
CA THR A 6 -23.50 1.61 18.00
C THR A 6 -22.41 2.36 18.74
N THR A 7 -22.67 2.83 19.95
CA THR A 7 -21.70 3.51 20.81
C THR A 7 -20.96 2.48 21.67
N ILE A 8 -19.66 2.71 21.90
CA ILE A 8 -18.80 1.89 22.77
C ILE A 8 -19.54 1.58 24.09
N PRO A 9 -19.64 0.30 24.50
CA PRO A 9 -20.32 -0.09 25.73
C PRO A 9 -19.84 0.73 26.93
N ALA A 10 -20.77 1.31 27.68
CA ALA A 10 -20.45 2.00 28.92
C ALA A 10 -19.82 1.03 29.94
N GLY A 11 -18.81 1.48 30.68
CA GLY A 11 -18.14 0.68 31.72
C GLY A 11 -16.96 -0.18 31.25
N LEU A 12 -16.55 -0.08 29.97
CA LEU A 12 -15.25 -0.59 29.55
C LEU A 12 -14.14 0.17 30.30
N ARG A 13 -13.21 -0.57 30.91
CA ARG A 13 -12.01 0.03 31.49
C ARG A 13 -11.19 0.64 30.35
N VAL A 14 -11.18 1.96 30.29
CA VAL A 14 -10.29 2.71 29.41
C VAL A 14 -8.96 2.87 30.13
N ALA A 15 -7.88 2.51 29.44
CA ALA A 15 -6.53 2.77 29.88
C ALA A 15 -5.82 3.56 28.79
N ASP A 16 -5.02 4.54 29.18
CA ASP A 16 -4.15 5.24 28.25
C ASP A 16 -3.06 4.29 27.77
N ALA A 17 -2.76 4.34 26.48
CA ALA A 17 -1.64 3.65 25.88
C ALA A 17 -0.68 4.69 25.28
N THR A 18 0.60 4.56 25.59
CA THR A 18 1.66 5.35 24.97
C THR A 18 2.43 4.44 24.03
N VAL A 19 2.50 4.82 22.75
CA VAL A 19 3.24 4.13 21.69
C VAL A 19 3.97 5.15 20.84
N ASP A 20 5.02 4.72 20.15
CA ASP A 20 5.78 5.57 19.24
C ASP A 20 4.97 5.88 17.97
N LEU A 21 4.13 4.94 17.51
CA LEU A 21 3.24 5.13 16.36
C LEU A 21 1.84 4.55 16.59
N LEU A 22 0.82 5.40 16.43
CA LEU A 22 -0.59 5.00 16.32
C LEU A 22 -1.00 4.97 14.84
N VAL A 23 -1.38 3.80 14.34
CA VAL A 23 -1.92 3.61 12.99
C VAL A 23 -3.43 3.44 13.06
N VAL A 24 -4.16 4.33 12.38
CA VAL A 24 -5.63 4.25 12.31
C VAL A 24 -6.04 3.61 10.98
N GLY A 25 -6.63 2.42 11.07
CA GLY A 25 -7.09 1.63 9.93
C GLY A 25 -6.13 0.50 9.56
N SER A 26 -6.69 -0.67 9.30
CA SER A 26 -5.93 -1.90 9.06
C SER A 26 -5.81 -2.31 7.59
N GLY A 27 -6.02 -1.38 6.66
CA GLY A 27 -5.74 -1.56 5.22
C GLY A 27 -4.26 -1.34 4.92
N THR A 28 -3.95 -0.37 4.04
CA THR A 28 -2.56 0.02 3.72
C THR A 28 -1.76 0.49 4.94
N GLY A 29 -2.43 0.90 6.03
CA GLY A 29 -1.79 1.24 7.31
C GLY A 29 -0.94 0.11 7.90
N LEU A 30 -1.24 -1.15 7.58
CA LEU A 30 -0.41 -2.28 8.03
C LEU A 30 1.02 -2.24 7.45
N ALA A 31 1.22 -1.69 6.25
CA ALA A 31 2.56 -1.53 5.70
C ALA A 31 3.38 -0.50 6.49
N ALA A 32 2.74 0.59 6.95
CA ALA A 32 3.37 1.57 7.83
C ALA A 32 3.68 0.97 9.21
N ALA A 33 2.76 0.17 9.76
CA ALA A 33 2.98 -0.54 11.02
C ALA A 33 4.18 -1.49 10.94
N LEU A 34 4.32 -2.25 9.85
CA LEU A 34 5.47 -3.12 9.62
C LEU A 34 6.78 -2.34 9.50
N ALA A 35 6.80 -1.25 8.73
CA ALA A 35 7.98 -0.40 8.58
C ALA A 35 8.43 0.20 9.92
N ALA A 36 7.49 0.69 10.73
CA ALA A 36 7.79 1.20 12.07
C ALA A 36 8.28 0.09 13.02
N HIS A 37 7.68 -1.09 12.95
CA HIS A 37 8.11 -2.23 13.74
C HIS A 37 9.55 -2.67 13.41
N GLU A 38 9.95 -2.67 12.13
CA GLU A 38 11.34 -2.94 11.73
C GLU A 38 12.34 -1.93 12.30
N LEU A 39 11.90 -0.70 12.56
CA LEU A 39 12.70 0.34 13.21
C LEU A 39 12.73 0.21 14.75
N GLY A 40 12.12 -0.85 15.30
CA GLY A 40 12.07 -1.10 16.74
C GLY A 40 11.04 -0.26 17.50
N LEU A 41 10.13 0.40 16.78
CA LEU A 41 9.10 1.25 17.38
C LEU A 41 7.95 0.41 17.96
N SER A 42 7.39 0.86 19.07
CA SER A 42 6.12 0.38 19.58
C SER A 42 4.98 0.92 18.71
N VAL A 43 4.13 0.01 18.20
CA VAL A 43 3.06 0.35 17.26
C VAL A 43 1.72 -0.14 17.78
N LEU A 44 0.71 0.73 17.77
CA LEU A 44 -0.69 0.37 17.98
C LEU A 44 -1.46 0.56 16.68
N VAL A 45 -2.09 -0.51 16.17
CA VAL A 45 -3.02 -0.43 15.04
C VAL A 45 -4.45 -0.47 15.59
N VAL A 46 -5.27 0.49 15.20
CA VAL A 46 -6.70 0.52 15.57
C VAL A 46 -7.58 0.34 14.34
N GLU A 47 -8.48 -0.64 14.40
CA GLU A 47 -9.45 -0.94 13.35
C GLU A 47 -10.85 -0.78 13.92
N LYS A 48 -11.71 -0.05 13.19
CA LYS A 48 -13.09 0.20 13.61
C LYS A 48 -13.93 -1.08 13.56
N SER A 49 -13.70 -1.91 12.55
CA SER A 49 -14.51 -3.09 12.29
C SER A 49 -13.97 -4.32 13.04
N SER A 50 -14.75 -5.40 13.02
CA SER A 50 -14.32 -6.69 13.56
C SER A 50 -13.38 -7.46 12.62
N TYR A 51 -13.00 -6.87 11.48
CA TYR A 51 -12.19 -7.51 10.44
C TYR A 51 -10.99 -6.64 10.06
N VAL A 52 -9.86 -7.28 9.80
CA VAL A 52 -8.67 -6.61 9.30
C VAL A 52 -8.78 -6.35 7.79
N GLY A 53 -8.23 -5.23 7.32
CA GLY A 53 -7.91 -5.02 5.91
C GLY A 53 -8.82 -4.07 5.12
N GLY A 54 -10.03 -3.76 5.60
CA GLY A 54 -10.93 -2.81 4.94
C GLY A 54 -11.18 -3.13 3.44
N SER A 55 -11.09 -2.11 2.57
CA SER A 55 -11.20 -2.31 1.12
C SER A 55 -10.00 -3.07 0.53
N THR A 56 -8.81 -2.95 1.13
CA THR A 56 -7.61 -3.71 0.70
C THR A 56 -7.86 -5.21 0.76
N ALA A 57 -8.51 -5.72 1.82
CA ALA A 57 -8.86 -7.14 1.94
C ALA A 57 -9.93 -7.61 0.95
N ARG A 58 -10.71 -6.71 0.35
CA ARG A 58 -11.72 -7.03 -0.67
C ARG A 58 -11.22 -6.85 -2.09
N SER A 59 -10.04 -6.24 -2.27
CA SER A 59 -9.48 -5.98 -3.58
C SER A 59 -9.10 -7.27 -4.31
N GLY A 60 -8.95 -7.20 -5.63
CA GLY A 60 -8.42 -8.31 -6.42
C GLY A 60 -6.93 -8.62 -6.17
N GLY A 61 -6.25 -7.84 -5.31
CA GLY A 61 -4.85 -8.05 -4.97
C GLY A 61 -3.85 -7.62 -6.05
N ALA A 62 -4.30 -7.02 -7.15
CA ALA A 62 -3.43 -6.45 -8.16
C ALA A 62 -2.80 -5.14 -7.66
N LEU A 63 -1.47 -5.04 -7.76
CA LEU A 63 -0.70 -3.88 -7.33
C LEU A 63 0.10 -3.36 -8.53
N TRP A 64 0.00 -2.05 -8.79
CA TRP A 64 0.81 -1.40 -9.82
C TRP A 64 2.18 -1.05 -9.22
N LEU A 65 3.16 -1.93 -9.45
CA LEU A 65 4.51 -1.87 -8.86
C LEU A 65 5.59 -1.79 -9.95
N PRO A 66 5.64 -0.69 -10.72
CA PRO A 66 6.61 -0.54 -11.80
C PRO A 66 8.05 -0.53 -11.27
N ALA A 67 8.98 -0.95 -12.13
CA ALA A 67 10.41 -1.04 -11.88
C ALA A 67 10.78 -1.80 -10.59
N SER A 68 9.85 -2.62 -10.08
CA SER A 68 10.03 -3.32 -8.81
C SER A 68 11.00 -4.50 -8.94
N PRO A 69 11.60 -4.94 -7.82
CA PRO A 69 12.37 -6.18 -7.78
C PRO A 69 11.60 -7.38 -8.34
N VAL A 70 10.27 -7.43 -8.17
CA VAL A 70 9.42 -8.50 -8.71
C VAL A 70 9.48 -8.59 -10.23
N LEU A 71 9.39 -7.44 -10.92
CA LEU A 71 9.44 -7.38 -12.38
C LEU A 71 10.85 -7.69 -12.90
N ARG A 72 11.88 -7.14 -12.23
CA ARG A 72 13.28 -7.40 -12.56
C ARG A 72 13.64 -8.88 -12.41
N ASP A 73 13.26 -9.52 -11.30
CA ASP A 73 13.51 -10.94 -11.05
C ASP A 73 12.80 -11.83 -12.08
N ALA A 74 11.66 -11.37 -12.61
CA ALA A 74 10.87 -12.07 -13.63
C ALA A 74 11.32 -11.77 -15.08
N GLY A 75 12.38 -10.98 -15.26
CA GLY A 75 12.97 -10.63 -16.55
C GLY A 75 12.17 -9.60 -17.36
N ALA A 76 11.31 -8.80 -16.72
CA ALA A 76 10.63 -7.71 -17.39
C ALA A 76 11.60 -6.58 -17.73
N HIS A 77 11.38 -5.91 -18.87
CA HIS A 77 12.16 -4.72 -19.28
C HIS A 77 11.53 -3.41 -18.81
N ASP A 78 10.86 -3.44 -17.66
CA ASP A 78 10.20 -2.26 -17.07
C ASP A 78 11.21 -1.37 -16.35
N THR A 79 11.03 -0.04 -16.43
CA THR A 79 12.00 0.94 -15.93
C THR A 79 11.33 2.08 -15.17
N ALA A 80 12.05 2.64 -14.19
CA ALA A 80 11.55 3.78 -13.42
C ALA A 80 11.32 5.02 -14.31
N GLN A 81 12.09 5.16 -15.40
CA GLN A 81 11.91 6.24 -16.37
C GLN A 81 10.60 6.07 -17.15
N SER A 82 10.31 4.87 -17.68
CA SER A 82 9.04 4.59 -18.36
C SER A 82 7.84 4.85 -17.45
N ALA A 83 7.92 4.38 -16.20
CA ALA A 83 6.89 4.60 -15.20
C ALA A 83 6.70 6.09 -14.84
N ALA A 84 7.79 6.86 -14.79
CA ALA A 84 7.74 8.31 -14.56
C ALA A 84 7.07 9.03 -15.74
N THR A 85 7.42 8.67 -16.98
CA THR A 85 6.75 9.19 -18.18
C THR A 85 5.27 8.86 -18.18
N TYR A 86 4.90 7.64 -17.81
CA TYR A 86 3.50 7.22 -17.71
C TYR A 86 2.74 8.03 -16.66
N LEU A 87 3.26 8.13 -15.43
CA LEU A 87 2.64 8.94 -14.38
C LEU A 87 2.53 10.42 -14.77
N ASP A 88 3.52 10.99 -15.44
CA ASP A 88 3.46 12.38 -15.92
C ASP A 88 2.29 12.56 -16.91
N SER A 89 2.13 11.62 -17.86
CA SER A 89 1.05 11.64 -18.85
C SER A 89 -0.34 11.47 -18.22
N VAL A 90 -0.54 10.44 -17.40
CA VAL A 90 -1.88 10.11 -16.88
C VAL A 90 -2.32 10.95 -15.68
N VAL A 91 -1.38 11.44 -14.87
CA VAL A 91 -1.70 12.36 -13.77
C VAL A 91 -1.97 13.77 -14.32
N ALA A 92 -1.25 14.18 -15.37
CA ALA A 92 -1.48 15.44 -16.09
C ALA A 92 -1.65 16.68 -15.17
N GLY A 93 -0.84 16.76 -14.11
CA GLY A 93 -0.89 17.87 -13.15
C GLY A 93 -2.07 17.87 -12.17
N SER A 94 -2.93 16.84 -12.17
CA SER A 94 -4.05 16.71 -11.22
C SER A 94 -3.61 16.50 -9.76
N ALA A 95 -2.33 16.17 -9.54
CA ALA A 95 -1.71 16.07 -8.23
C ALA A 95 -0.28 16.64 -8.25
N PRO A 96 0.29 17.02 -7.10
CA PRO A 96 1.68 17.47 -7.03
C PRO A 96 2.64 16.39 -7.55
N GLN A 97 3.54 16.77 -8.47
CA GLN A 97 4.51 15.87 -9.09
C GLN A 97 5.35 15.09 -8.06
N GLN A 98 5.64 15.72 -6.93
CA GLN A 98 6.36 15.09 -5.82
C GLN A 98 5.72 13.75 -5.39
N ARG A 99 4.40 13.60 -5.45
CA ARG A 99 3.74 12.34 -5.07
C ARG A 99 4.17 11.18 -5.97
N SER A 100 4.21 11.40 -7.28
CA SER A 100 4.66 10.40 -8.25
C SER A 100 6.15 10.10 -8.08
N THR A 101 6.96 11.14 -7.88
CA THR A 101 8.41 11.01 -7.66
C THR A 101 8.72 10.18 -6.41
N GLU A 102 8.12 10.52 -5.27
CA GLU A 102 8.34 9.80 -4.00
C GLU A 102 7.80 8.38 -4.05
N PHE A 103 6.65 8.17 -4.70
CA PHE A 103 6.10 6.84 -4.93
C PHE A 103 7.11 5.95 -5.67
N LEU A 104 7.59 6.38 -6.84
CA LEU A 104 8.55 5.60 -7.64
C LEU A 104 9.89 5.42 -6.91
N THR A 105 10.34 6.42 -6.16
CA THR A 105 11.62 6.38 -5.42
C THR A 105 11.59 5.34 -4.31
N HIS A 106 10.49 5.25 -3.54
CA HIS A 106 10.39 4.38 -2.38
C HIS A 106 9.80 2.99 -2.66
N LEU A 107 9.25 2.79 -3.86
CA LEU A 107 8.58 1.54 -4.24
C LEU A 107 9.49 0.30 -4.12
N PRO A 108 10.73 0.28 -4.67
CA PRO A 108 11.59 -0.91 -4.57
C PRO A 108 11.87 -1.31 -3.12
N ALA A 109 12.23 -0.34 -2.27
CA ALA A 109 12.52 -0.59 -0.85
C ALA A 109 11.27 -1.07 -0.08
N THR A 110 10.09 -0.57 -0.44
CA THR A 110 8.81 -1.02 0.12
C THR A 110 8.52 -2.47 -0.25
N VAL A 111 8.76 -2.86 -1.51
CA VAL A 111 8.60 -4.24 -1.96
C VAL A 111 9.57 -5.19 -1.25
N ASP A 112 10.83 -4.78 -1.10
CA ASP A 112 11.83 -5.55 -0.36
C ASP A 112 11.46 -5.69 1.13
N MET A 113 10.85 -4.66 1.72
CA MET A 113 10.33 -4.73 3.10
C MET A 113 9.21 -5.76 3.22
N LEU A 114 8.22 -5.71 2.33
CA LEU A 114 7.12 -6.67 2.37
C LEU A 114 7.60 -8.11 2.17
N ARG A 115 8.58 -8.34 1.28
CA ARG A 115 9.18 -9.65 1.02
C ARG A 115 9.92 -10.22 2.24
N ARG A 116 10.62 -9.39 3.01
CA ARG A 116 11.43 -9.86 4.16
C ARG A 116 10.65 -9.94 5.48
N THR A 117 9.61 -9.13 5.64
CA THR A 117 8.83 -9.04 6.90
C THR A 117 7.57 -9.90 6.90
N THR A 118 7.15 -10.43 5.75
CA THR A 118 5.88 -11.14 5.63
C THR A 118 6.03 -12.41 4.77
N PRO A 119 5.11 -13.38 4.87
CA PRO A 119 5.06 -14.52 3.95
C PRO A 119 4.49 -14.17 2.57
N LEU A 120 4.24 -12.88 2.26
CA LEU A 120 3.66 -12.44 0.99
C LEU A 120 4.55 -12.82 -0.19
N ARG A 121 3.94 -13.42 -1.22
CA ARG A 121 4.60 -13.72 -2.49
C ARG A 121 3.96 -12.89 -3.59
N LEU A 122 4.76 -12.01 -4.19
CA LEU A 122 4.39 -11.20 -5.34
C LEU A 122 4.93 -11.86 -6.60
N PHE A 123 4.15 -11.84 -7.67
CA PHE A 123 4.56 -12.31 -8.99
C PHE A 123 4.11 -11.34 -10.07
N TRP A 124 4.79 -11.37 -11.21
CA TRP A 124 4.40 -10.56 -12.37
C TRP A 124 3.14 -11.17 -13.03
N ALA A 125 2.04 -10.42 -13.01
CA ALA A 125 0.86 -10.73 -13.81
C ALA A 125 1.14 -10.40 -15.28
N ARG A 126 1.65 -11.38 -16.02
CA ARG A 126 1.89 -11.25 -17.47
C ARG A 126 0.58 -10.98 -18.20
N ASP A 127 0.67 -10.25 -19.31
CA ASP A 127 -0.47 -9.91 -20.18
C ASP A 127 -1.56 -9.05 -19.51
N TYR A 128 -1.25 -8.45 -18.35
CA TYR A 128 -2.10 -7.46 -17.70
C TYR A 128 -1.60 -6.07 -18.06
N SER A 129 -2.36 -5.37 -18.89
CA SER A 129 -2.01 -4.03 -19.35
C SER A 129 -2.14 -2.98 -18.25
N ASP A 130 -1.40 -1.88 -18.42
CA ASP A 130 -1.72 -0.63 -17.74
C ASP A 130 -3.17 -0.21 -18.05
N TYR A 131 -3.74 0.67 -17.23
CA TYR A 131 -5.12 1.14 -17.47
C TYR A 131 -5.24 2.01 -18.73
N HIS A 132 -4.16 2.71 -19.11
CA HIS A 132 -4.07 3.56 -20.29
C HIS A 132 -2.82 3.20 -21.11
N PRO A 133 -2.74 1.98 -21.68
CA PRO A 133 -1.53 1.52 -22.37
C PRO A 133 -1.20 2.34 -23.63
N GLU A 134 -2.15 3.12 -24.13
CA GLU A 134 -1.98 4.06 -25.25
C GLU A 134 -1.17 5.32 -24.88
N GLU A 135 -1.05 5.65 -23.60
CA GLU A 135 -0.37 6.85 -23.13
C GLU A 135 1.16 6.65 -23.12
N PRO A 136 1.96 7.72 -23.32
CA PRO A 136 3.41 7.67 -23.23
C PRO A 136 3.91 6.93 -21.98
N GLY A 137 4.73 5.90 -22.18
CA GLY A 137 5.27 5.08 -21.08
C GLY A 137 4.38 3.93 -20.61
N GLY A 138 3.15 3.81 -21.11
CA GLY A 138 2.25 2.69 -20.83
C GLY A 138 2.67 1.40 -21.54
N SER A 139 2.31 0.26 -20.96
CA SER A 139 2.51 -1.08 -21.51
C SER A 139 1.20 -1.85 -21.63
N ALA A 140 1.01 -2.51 -22.78
CA ALA A 140 -0.04 -3.49 -23.00
C ALA A 140 0.34 -4.87 -22.45
#